data_AF-A0A1A9RA69-F1
#
_entry.id   AF-A0A1A9RA69-F1
#
_cell.length_a   1.000
_cell.length_b   1.000
_cell.length_c   1.000
_cell.angle_alpha   90.00
_cell.angle_beta   90.00
_cell.angle_gamma   90.00
#
_symmetry.space_group_name_H-M   'P 1'
#
loop_
_entity.id
_entity.type
_entity.pdbx_description
1 polymer ?
#
loop_
_entity_poly.entity_id
_entity_poly.type
_entity_poly.pdbx_seq_one_letter_code
_entity_poly.pdbx_strand_id
1 'polypeptide(L)'
;MTLPSEFDSLSSAAAGIYRQNAFYIRMSSLFDLDPQENDPLPAAVAMHAHEYVHFLHNASTTAGQAYLHSNLILLRVMAGGCNEQGHFLGLDTMSEDGRNSLCYVATIMNAQLGTTSAKSLSGCKEILQWEYDFPRILTSQNVSKAISTFKTHEENGDITSQDITIGLSFITEGVAYEVEREMRRLSGIPDNDLDLHVPIFPYLAYRKAIRNWSGRDLQAHDLIAIGITALSHIFSGFWLYTICVSLRNTNESVTSVLEKARASCSNDSEHVLFALREQRDDLSKGDVIWTAIGEYMKMAELGV
;
A
#
# COMPACT_ATOMS: atom_id res chain seq x y z
N MET A 1 -30.28 -9.22 1.97
CA MET A 1 -29.29 -8.87 0.94
C MET A 1 -28.27 -7.97 1.62
N THR A 2 -27.20 -8.56 2.14
CA THR A 2 -26.12 -7.87 2.86
C THR A 2 -25.19 -7.25 1.83
N LEU A 3 -25.01 -5.93 1.88
CA LEU A 3 -24.03 -5.22 1.06
C LEU A 3 -22.63 -5.80 1.33
N PRO A 4 -21.77 -6.00 0.31
CA PRO A 4 -20.37 -6.35 0.54
C PRO A 4 -19.68 -5.13 1.15
N SER A 5 -19.14 -5.28 2.37
CA SER A 5 -18.35 -4.25 3.07
C SER A 5 -16.96 -4.05 2.46
N GLU A 6 -16.76 -4.36 1.18
CA GLU A 6 -15.43 -4.60 0.59
C GLU A 6 -14.82 -3.36 -0.09
N PHE A 7 -15.49 -2.20 -0.05
CA PHE A 7 -14.87 -0.91 -0.45
C PHE A 7 -14.27 -0.13 0.73
N ASP A 8 -14.58 -0.53 1.96
CA ASP A 8 -13.85 -0.10 3.14
C ASP A 8 -12.80 -1.17 3.43
N SER A 9 -11.53 -0.85 3.17
CA SER A 9 -10.41 -1.67 3.62
C SER A 9 -10.38 -1.70 5.15
N LEU A 10 -11.17 -2.59 5.74
CA LEU A 10 -11.10 -2.98 7.14
C LEU A 10 -9.80 -3.78 7.33
N SER A 11 -8.68 -3.07 7.42
CA SER A 11 -7.36 -3.63 7.71
C SER A 11 -6.83 -2.99 9.00
N SER A 12 -6.95 -3.79 10.07
CA SER A 12 -6.55 -3.62 11.48
C SER A 12 -7.14 -2.48 12.34
N ALA A 13 -7.98 -2.89 13.30
CA ALA A 13 -8.07 -2.36 14.66
C ALA A 13 -8.42 -0.86 14.91
N ALA A 14 -9.58 -0.41 14.39
CA ALA A 14 -10.54 0.54 15.01
C ALA A 14 -10.08 1.91 15.61
N ALA A 15 -8.82 2.31 15.47
CA ALA A 15 -8.26 3.53 16.07
C ALA A 15 -8.06 4.68 15.07
N GLY A 16 -7.73 4.36 13.81
CA GLY A 16 -7.44 5.32 12.75
C GLY A 16 -7.80 4.74 11.38
N ILE A 17 -8.21 5.60 10.44
CA ILE A 17 -8.42 5.27 9.03
C ILE A 17 -8.06 6.47 8.17
N TYR A 18 -6.99 6.37 7.39
CA TYR A 18 -6.73 7.25 6.27
C TYR A 18 -7.63 6.91 5.08
N ARG A 19 -8.30 7.92 4.53
CA ARG A 19 -9.14 7.78 3.34
C ARG A 19 -8.36 8.17 2.11
N GLN A 20 -7.89 7.15 1.41
CA GLN A 20 -7.13 7.30 0.17
C GLN A 20 -7.90 8.17 -0.84
N ASN A 21 -7.18 9.10 -1.48
CA ASN A 21 -7.68 10.07 -2.46
C ASN A 21 -8.65 11.15 -1.93
N ALA A 22 -9.14 11.03 -0.69
CA ALA A 22 -9.91 12.06 0.00
C ALA A 22 -9.05 12.91 0.97
N PHE A 23 -7.81 12.50 1.22
CA PHE A 23 -6.81 13.21 2.04
C PHE A 23 -7.29 13.60 3.45
N TYR A 24 -8.11 12.76 4.07
CA TYR A 24 -8.46 12.94 5.47
C TYR A 24 -8.21 11.68 6.28
N ILE A 25 -7.84 11.89 7.53
CA ILE A 25 -7.63 10.86 8.54
C ILE A 25 -8.80 10.92 9.50
N ARG A 26 -9.45 9.79 9.73
CA ARG A 26 -10.46 9.64 10.78
C ARG A 26 -9.86 8.87 11.94
N MET A 27 -9.79 9.49 13.10
CA MET A 27 -9.33 8.85 14.33
C MET A 27 -10.48 8.55 15.28
N SER A 28 -10.33 7.51 16.08
CA SER A 28 -11.14 7.28 17.27
C SER A 28 -10.87 8.39 18.29
N SER A 29 -11.90 8.84 19.00
CA SER A 29 -11.78 9.86 20.05
C SER A 29 -10.88 9.42 21.21
N LEU A 30 -10.60 8.13 21.35
CA LEU A 30 -9.63 7.62 22.33
C LEU A 30 -8.17 7.96 21.97
N PHE A 31 -7.90 8.22 20.69
CA PHE A 31 -6.58 8.58 20.17
C PHE A 31 -6.50 10.09 19.89
N ASP A 32 -7.29 10.89 20.62
CA ASP A 32 -7.13 12.33 20.61
C ASP A 32 -5.75 12.72 21.14
N LEU A 33 -5.13 13.70 20.49
CA LEU A 33 -3.85 14.26 20.90
C LEU A 33 -4.01 15.31 21.99
N ASP A 34 -5.23 15.81 22.21
CA ASP A 34 -5.55 16.80 23.24
C ASP A 34 -6.90 16.49 23.93
N PRO A 35 -7.00 15.37 24.69
CA PRO A 35 -8.24 15.01 25.38
C PRO A 35 -8.55 16.00 26.51
N GLN A 36 -9.83 16.34 26.68
CA GLN A 36 -10.24 17.36 27.67
C GLN A 36 -10.02 16.96 29.14
N GLU A 37 -10.09 15.67 29.47
CA GLU A 37 -10.13 15.19 30.86
C GLU A 37 -8.97 14.27 31.24
N ASN A 38 -8.17 13.80 30.27
CA ASN A 38 -7.10 12.82 30.50
C ASN A 38 -5.87 13.16 29.66
N ASP A 39 -4.72 12.62 30.05
CA ASP A 39 -3.55 12.62 29.18
C ASP A 39 -3.83 11.80 27.91
N PRO A 40 -3.25 12.18 26.75
CA PRO A 40 -3.32 11.37 25.53
C PRO A 40 -2.86 9.95 25.79
N LEU A 41 -3.48 8.97 25.12
CA LEU A 41 -2.97 7.60 25.19
C LEU A 41 -1.50 7.57 24.72
N PRO A 42 -0.62 6.77 25.36
CA PRO A 42 0.79 6.70 24.95
C PRO A 42 1.00 6.33 23.47
N ALA A 43 0.05 5.60 22.88
CA ALA A 43 0.07 5.21 21.48
C ALA A 43 -0.59 6.23 20.51
N ALA A 44 -1.17 7.33 21.01
CA ALA A 44 -1.90 8.31 20.20
C ALA A 44 -1.01 8.91 19.10
N VAL A 45 0.15 9.45 19.47
CA VAL A 45 1.10 10.06 18.53
C VAL A 45 1.57 9.05 17.48
N ALA A 46 1.87 7.81 17.90
CA ALA A 46 2.31 6.75 17.00
C ALA A 46 1.22 6.37 15.97
N MET A 47 -0.04 6.28 16.40
CA MET A 47 -1.17 5.97 15.51
C MET A 47 -1.44 7.10 14.51
N HIS A 48 -1.36 8.37 14.94
CA HIS A 48 -1.46 9.51 14.00
C HIS A 48 -0.33 9.49 12.98
N ALA A 49 0.89 9.14 13.40
CA ALA A 49 2.01 8.99 12.47
C ALA A 49 1.80 7.85 11.47
N HIS A 50 1.23 6.71 11.89
CA HIS A 50 0.83 5.61 11.00
C HIS A 50 -0.08 6.11 9.87
N GLU A 51 -1.15 6.81 10.22
CA GLU A 51 -2.10 7.35 9.24
C GLU A 51 -1.51 8.49 8.40
N TYR A 52 -0.60 9.29 8.97
CA TYR A 52 0.11 10.31 8.22
C TYR A 52 1.08 9.71 7.19
N VAL A 53 1.71 8.57 7.51
CA VAL A 53 2.54 7.81 6.55
C VAL A 53 1.69 7.33 5.36
N HIS A 54 0.45 6.88 5.59
CA HIS A 54 -0.49 6.56 4.51
C HIS A 54 -0.79 7.78 3.61
N PHE A 55 -1.01 8.95 4.21
CA PHE A 55 -1.16 10.20 3.48
C PHE A 55 0.06 10.50 2.60
N LEU A 56 1.27 10.44 3.18
CA LEU A 56 2.52 10.70 2.46
C LEU A 56 2.68 9.73 1.30
N HIS A 57 2.51 8.42 1.53
CA HIS A 57 2.61 7.43 0.46
C HIS A 57 1.62 7.70 -0.67
N ASN A 58 0.40 8.14 -0.39
CA ASN A 58 -0.58 8.46 -1.41
C ASN A 58 -0.24 9.73 -2.22
N ALA A 59 0.34 10.75 -1.58
CA ALA A 59 0.62 12.05 -2.20
C ALA A 59 2.00 12.13 -2.87
N SER A 60 3.02 11.54 -2.25
CA SER A 60 4.43 11.81 -2.56
C SER A 60 5.17 10.65 -3.21
N THR A 61 4.51 9.49 -3.43
CA THR A 61 5.15 8.34 -4.07
C THR A 61 4.55 8.06 -5.44
N THR A 62 5.38 7.58 -6.36
CA THR A 62 4.97 7.13 -7.68
C THR A 62 3.86 6.08 -7.60
N ALA A 63 3.96 5.12 -6.68
CA ALA A 63 2.95 4.07 -6.51
C ALA A 63 1.58 4.65 -6.09
N GLY A 64 1.57 5.61 -5.16
CA GLY A 64 0.36 6.32 -4.74
C GLY A 64 -0.27 7.12 -5.89
N GLN A 65 0.54 7.91 -6.59
CA GLN A 65 0.13 8.70 -7.76
C GLN A 65 -0.43 7.81 -8.88
N ALA A 66 0.24 6.69 -9.16
CA ALA A 66 -0.17 5.76 -10.21
C ALA A 66 -1.48 5.05 -9.85
N TYR A 67 -1.68 4.72 -8.58
CA TYR A 67 -2.93 4.14 -8.12
C TYR A 67 -4.10 5.15 -8.18
N LEU A 68 -3.87 6.42 -7.82
CA LEU A 68 -4.87 7.48 -8.03
C LEU A 68 -5.23 7.60 -9.51
N HIS A 69 -4.23 7.65 -10.39
CA HIS A 69 -4.44 7.71 -11.83
C HIS A 69 -5.31 6.54 -12.33
N SER A 70 -4.99 5.32 -11.91
CA SER A 70 -5.79 4.14 -12.27
C SER A 70 -7.22 4.18 -11.72
N ASN A 71 -7.43 4.72 -10.51
CA ASN A 71 -8.77 4.96 -9.96
C ASN A 71 -9.57 5.96 -10.81
N LEU A 72 -8.95 7.05 -11.26
CA LEU A 72 -9.62 8.04 -12.11
C LEU A 72 -10.04 7.44 -13.45
N ILE A 73 -9.16 6.65 -14.09
CA ILE A 73 -9.50 5.93 -15.32
C ILE A 73 -10.63 4.92 -15.05
N LEU A 74 -10.57 4.18 -13.94
CA LEU A 74 -11.62 3.22 -13.57
C LEU A 74 -12.99 3.90 -13.50
N LEU A 75 -13.08 5.03 -12.79
CA LEU A 75 -14.33 5.80 -12.66
C LEU A 75 -14.85 6.27 -14.02
N ARG A 76 -13.97 6.76 -14.89
CA ARG A 76 -14.33 7.22 -16.24
C ARG A 76 -14.86 6.07 -17.10
N VAL A 77 -14.21 4.91 -17.05
CA VAL A 77 -14.65 3.72 -17.78
C VAL A 77 -15.98 3.19 -17.24
N MET A 78 -16.13 3.13 -15.92
CA MET A 78 -17.37 2.67 -15.26
C MET A 78 -18.56 3.58 -15.56
N ALA A 79 -18.34 4.90 -15.72
CA ALA A 79 -19.40 5.84 -16.10
C ALA A 79 -20.11 5.44 -17.41
N GLY A 80 -19.40 4.78 -18.34
CA GLY A 80 -19.98 4.25 -19.58
C GLY A 80 -20.97 3.10 -19.39
N GLY A 81 -21.05 2.50 -18.20
CA GLY A 81 -22.03 1.48 -17.81
C GLY A 81 -23.06 1.96 -16.77
N CYS A 82 -23.15 3.27 -16.54
CA CYS A 82 -24.09 3.85 -15.59
C CYS A 82 -25.38 4.34 -16.26
N ASN A 83 -26.48 4.37 -15.51
CA ASN A 83 -27.70 5.06 -15.92
C ASN A 83 -27.64 6.57 -15.64
N GLU A 84 -28.71 7.30 -15.96
CA GLU A 84 -28.83 8.75 -15.73
C GLU A 84 -28.71 9.17 -14.25
N GLN A 85 -28.92 8.24 -13.32
CA GLN A 85 -28.77 8.47 -11.88
C GLN A 85 -27.38 8.06 -11.35
N GLY A 86 -26.47 7.62 -12.23
CA GLY A 86 -25.12 7.21 -11.86
C GLY A 86 -25.01 5.80 -11.28
N HIS A 87 -26.07 4.99 -11.32
CA HIS A 87 -26.01 3.60 -10.89
C HIS A 87 -25.35 2.73 -11.96
N PHE A 88 -24.29 2.02 -11.59
CA PHE A 88 -23.64 1.05 -12.47
C PHE A 88 -24.57 -0.15 -12.72
N LEU A 89 -24.92 -0.38 -13.99
CA LEU A 89 -25.88 -1.41 -14.38
C LEU A 89 -25.24 -2.76 -14.72
N GLY A 90 -23.91 -2.86 -14.62
CA GLY A 90 -23.15 -4.08 -14.90
C GLY A 90 -22.53 -4.12 -16.29
N LEU A 91 -21.65 -5.11 -16.49
CA LEU A 91 -20.79 -5.26 -17.69
C LEU A 91 -21.58 -5.44 -18.98
N ASP A 92 -22.79 -6.01 -18.91
CA ASP A 92 -23.63 -6.29 -20.06
C ASP A 92 -24.16 -5.00 -20.73
N THR A 93 -24.23 -3.91 -19.97
CA THR A 93 -24.66 -2.60 -20.49
C THR A 93 -23.53 -1.81 -21.15
N MET A 94 -22.29 -2.25 -21.01
CA MET A 94 -21.12 -1.60 -21.59
C MET A 94 -20.86 -2.06 -23.03
N SER A 95 -20.18 -1.24 -23.83
CA SER A 95 -19.61 -1.69 -25.11
C SER A 95 -18.49 -2.72 -24.88
N GLU A 96 -18.12 -3.46 -25.92
CA GLU A 96 -16.98 -4.38 -25.86
C GLU A 96 -15.68 -3.66 -25.51
N ASP A 97 -15.42 -2.51 -26.13
CA ASP A 97 -14.26 -1.66 -25.82
C ASP A 97 -14.27 -1.17 -24.36
N GLY A 98 -15.46 -0.83 -23.84
CA GLY A 98 -15.63 -0.43 -22.44
C GLY A 98 -15.32 -1.57 -21.48
N ARG A 99 -15.80 -2.80 -21.77
CA ARG A 99 -15.46 -4.00 -20.99
C ARG A 99 -13.98 -4.31 -21.02
N ASN A 100 -13.35 -4.25 -22.21
CA ASN A 100 -11.92 -4.50 -22.36
C ASN A 100 -11.09 -3.48 -21.58
N SER A 101 -11.45 -2.20 -21.66
CA SER A 101 -10.81 -1.12 -20.90
C SER A 101 -10.97 -1.32 -19.39
N LEU A 102 -12.15 -1.72 -18.93
CA LEU A 102 -12.43 -1.99 -17.52
C LEU A 102 -11.59 -3.15 -16.99
N CYS A 103 -11.54 -4.26 -17.74
CA CYS A 103 -10.70 -5.42 -17.41
C CYS A 103 -9.21 -5.07 -17.36
N TYR A 104 -8.74 -4.26 -18.31
CA TYR A 104 -7.35 -3.78 -18.34
C TYR A 104 -7.02 -2.94 -17.09
N VAL A 105 -7.84 -1.93 -16.79
CA VAL A 105 -7.62 -1.05 -15.63
C VAL A 105 -7.70 -1.82 -14.32
N ALA A 106 -8.68 -2.74 -14.19
CA ALA A 106 -8.79 -3.61 -13.01
C ALA A 106 -7.55 -4.51 -12.86
N THR A 107 -6.97 -4.99 -13.96
CA THR A 107 -5.74 -5.80 -13.94
C THR A 107 -4.54 -4.99 -13.44
N ILE A 108 -4.40 -3.75 -13.91
CA ILE A 108 -3.37 -2.80 -13.47
C ILE A 108 -3.54 -2.48 -11.98
N MET A 109 -4.75 -2.11 -11.55
CA MET A 109 -5.02 -1.76 -10.15
C MET A 109 -4.76 -2.93 -9.21
N ASN A 110 -5.15 -4.15 -9.57
CA ASN A 110 -4.85 -5.33 -8.77
C ASN A 110 -3.35 -5.63 -8.68
N ALA A 111 -2.58 -5.31 -9.73
CA ALA A 111 -1.12 -5.43 -9.71
C ALA A 111 -0.46 -4.37 -8.83
N GLN A 112 -0.95 -3.13 -8.89
CA GLN A 112 -0.47 -2.02 -8.07
C GLN A 112 -0.79 -2.25 -6.60
N LEU A 113 -2.05 -2.57 -6.27
CA LEU A 113 -2.52 -2.72 -4.90
C LEU A 113 -1.91 -3.96 -4.23
N GLY A 114 -1.86 -5.07 -4.95
CA GLY A 114 -1.51 -6.38 -4.39
C GLY A 114 -2.63 -6.97 -3.53
N THR A 115 -2.29 -8.04 -2.80
CA THR A 115 -3.21 -8.73 -1.90
C THR A 115 -3.37 -7.93 -0.60
N THR A 116 -4.62 -7.59 -0.26
CA THR A 116 -4.96 -6.78 0.92
C THR A 116 -5.21 -7.61 2.18
N SER A 117 -5.37 -8.94 2.06
CA SER A 117 -5.58 -9.81 3.22
C SER A 117 -5.09 -11.25 2.98
N ALA A 118 -4.52 -11.84 4.03
CA ALA A 118 -4.12 -13.25 4.07
C ALA A 118 -5.20 -14.11 4.76
N LYS A 119 -6.42 -14.13 4.20
CA LYS A 119 -7.60 -14.77 4.83
C LYS A 119 -7.35 -16.23 5.21
N SER A 120 -6.68 -16.99 4.35
CA SER A 120 -6.38 -18.41 4.58
C SER A 120 -5.40 -18.64 5.73
N LEU A 121 -4.60 -17.62 6.10
CA LEU A 121 -3.61 -17.69 7.18
C LEU A 121 -4.09 -17.02 8.48
N SER A 122 -5.34 -16.52 8.50
CA SER A 122 -5.88 -15.70 9.59
C SER A 122 -6.01 -16.44 10.94
N GLY A 123 -5.99 -17.78 10.92
CA GLY A 123 -6.01 -18.64 12.10
C GLY A 123 -4.68 -18.63 12.88
N CYS A 124 -3.54 -18.48 12.21
CA CYS A 124 -2.24 -18.45 12.88
C CYS A 124 -2.02 -17.08 13.56
N LYS A 125 -1.73 -17.09 14.86
CA LYS A 125 -1.50 -15.88 15.68
C LYS A 125 -0.04 -15.69 16.08
N GLU A 126 0.85 -16.60 15.68
CA GLU A 126 2.26 -16.55 16.02
C GLU A 126 3.13 -16.30 14.79
N ILE A 127 3.75 -15.13 14.71
CA ILE A 127 4.63 -14.75 13.59
C ILE A 127 5.81 -15.72 13.38
N LEU A 128 6.26 -16.42 14.43
CA LEU A 128 7.36 -17.38 14.36
C LEU A 128 7.01 -18.65 13.57
N GLN A 129 5.72 -18.95 13.43
CA GLN A 129 5.22 -20.08 12.65
C GLN A 129 5.06 -19.73 11.17
N TRP A 130 5.28 -18.46 10.78
CA TRP A 130 5.15 -17.99 9.41
C TRP A 130 6.46 -18.16 8.63
N GLU A 131 6.36 -18.78 7.47
CA GLU A 131 7.42 -18.92 6.49
C GLU A 131 7.10 -18.16 5.21
N TYR A 132 8.16 -17.75 4.51
CA TYR A 132 8.08 -16.88 3.34
C TYR A 132 8.98 -17.43 2.26
N ASP A 133 8.39 -17.83 1.14
CA ASP A 133 9.18 -18.12 -0.05
C ASP A 133 9.76 -16.82 -0.62
N PHE A 134 10.85 -16.91 -1.37
CA PHE A 134 11.35 -15.73 -2.10
C PHE A 134 10.33 -15.36 -3.20
N PRO A 135 10.01 -14.07 -3.42
CA PRO A 135 8.97 -13.72 -4.38
C PRO A 135 9.38 -14.12 -5.80
N ARG A 136 8.41 -14.54 -6.60
CA ARG A 136 8.55 -14.78 -8.04
C ARG A 136 7.89 -13.65 -8.83
N ILE A 137 8.45 -13.32 -9.99
CA ILE A 137 7.85 -12.33 -10.89
C ILE A 137 6.99 -13.05 -11.93
N LEU A 138 5.72 -12.67 -12.00
CA LEU A 138 4.82 -13.05 -13.08
C LEU A 138 4.53 -11.81 -13.94
N THR A 139 4.86 -11.89 -15.22
CA THR A 139 4.56 -10.83 -16.20
C THR A 139 3.46 -11.30 -17.14
N SER A 140 2.37 -10.54 -17.21
CA SER A 140 1.26 -10.80 -18.14
C SER A 140 0.73 -9.47 -18.64
N GLN A 141 0.43 -9.36 -19.94
CA GLN A 141 -0.16 -8.16 -20.55
C GLN A 141 0.62 -6.86 -20.23
N ASN A 142 1.95 -6.92 -20.22
CA ASN A 142 2.86 -5.81 -19.83
C ASN A 142 2.75 -5.35 -18.37
N VAL A 143 2.18 -6.19 -17.50
CA VAL A 143 2.07 -5.94 -16.06
C VAL A 143 2.91 -6.97 -15.32
N SER A 144 3.87 -6.50 -14.52
CA SER A 144 4.71 -7.37 -13.67
C SER A 144 4.21 -7.35 -12.23
N LYS A 145 3.94 -8.55 -11.71
CA LYS A 145 3.50 -8.79 -10.33
C LYS A 145 4.56 -9.57 -9.59
N ALA A 146 4.89 -9.15 -8.37
CA ALA A 146 5.67 -9.97 -7.44
C ALA A 146 4.72 -10.81 -6.59
N ILE A 147 4.90 -12.13 -6.57
CA ILE A 147 4.07 -13.04 -5.78
C ILE A 147 4.97 -13.84 -4.85
N SER A 148 4.63 -13.88 -3.58
CA SER A 148 5.31 -14.71 -2.59
C SER A 148 4.30 -15.65 -1.96
N THR A 149 4.71 -16.90 -1.75
CA THR A 149 3.90 -17.87 -1.00
C THR A 149 4.22 -17.73 0.47
N PHE A 150 3.19 -17.50 1.27
CA PHE A 150 3.26 -17.44 2.73
C PHE A 150 2.71 -18.75 3.27
N LYS A 151 3.39 -19.33 4.26
CA LYS A 151 3.01 -20.63 4.86
C LYS A 151 2.97 -20.50 6.37
N THR A 152 2.05 -21.23 7.01
CA THR A 152 1.96 -21.33 8.46
C THR A 152 1.84 -22.78 8.86
N HIS A 153 2.55 -23.17 9.92
CA HIS A 153 2.40 -24.48 10.54
C HIS A 153 1.34 -24.39 11.64
N GLU A 154 0.31 -25.22 11.54
CA GLU A 154 -0.73 -25.33 12.57
C GLU A 154 -0.28 -26.28 13.69
N GLU A 155 -0.91 -26.18 14.87
CA GLU A 155 -0.55 -27.00 16.05
C GLU A 155 -0.70 -28.52 15.80
N ASN A 156 -1.55 -28.90 14.85
CA ASN A 156 -1.76 -30.30 14.45
C ASN A 156 -0.70 -30.82 13.45
N GLY A 157 0.24 -29.97 13.02
CA GLY A 157 1.27 -30.29 12.02
C GLY A 157 0.86 -30.05 10.57
N ASP A 158 -0.35 -29.56 10.31
CA ASP A 158 -0.79 -29.19 8.97
C ASP A 158 -0.13 -27.88 8.52
N ILE A 159 0.10 -27.77 7.20
CA ILE A 159 0.67 -26.57 6.59
C ILE A 159 -0.42 -25.88 5.77
N THR A 160 -0.80 -24.69 6.20
CA THR A 160 -1.69 -23.82 5.43
C THR A 160 -0.84 -22.80 4.65
N SER A 161 -1.17 -22.59 3.38
CA SER A 161 -0.41 -21.69 2.51
C SER A 161 -1.30 -20.79 1.66
N GLN A 162 -0.81 -19.60 1.36
CA GLN A 162 -1.47 -18.64 0.49
C GLN A 162 -0.47 -17.90 -0.38
N ASP A 163 -0.77 -17.79 -1.68
CA ASP A 163 -0.06 -16.89 -2.57
C ASP A 163 -0.52 -15.45 -2.35
N ILE A 164 0.44 -14.58 -2.02
CA ILE A 164 0.23 -13.16 -1.78
C ILE A 164 0.90 -12.40 -2.90
N THR A 165 0.12 -11.57 -3.61
CA THR A 165 0.68 -10.58 -4.52
C THR A 165 1.19 -9.40 -3.69
N ILE A 166 2.49 -9.14 -3.77
CA ILE A 166 3.11 -8.01 -3.09
C ILE A 166 2.82 -6.74 -3.89
N GLY A 167 2.40 -5.69 -3.21
CA GLY A 167 2.04 -4.42 -3.84
C GLY A 167 1.90 -3.30 -2.81
N LEU A 168 1.28 -2.21 -3.23
CA LEU A 168 1.07 -0.99 -2.45
C LEU A 168 0.50 -1.28 -1.07
N SER A 169 -0.53 -2.13 -0.94
CA SER A 169 -1.17 -2.41 0.36
C SER A 169 -0.20 -3.06 1.36
N PHE A 170 0.55 -4.07 0.93
CA PHE A 170 1.51 -4.76 1.81
C PHE A 170 2.65 -3.84 2.24
N ILE A 171 3.18 -3.04 1.31
CA ILE A 171 4.33 -2.17 1.57
C ILE A 171 3.94 -0.98 2.44
N THR A 172 2.81 -0.34 2.14
CA THR A 172 2.37 0.88 2.83
C THR A 172 2.04 0.59 4.28
N GLU A 173 1.26 -0.45 4.57
CA GLU A 173 0.95 -0.87 5.94
C GLU A 173 2.21 -1.33 6.70
N GLY A 174 3.10 -2.07 6.01
CA GLY A 174 4.36 -2.51 6.60
C GLY A 174 5.25 -1.34 7.02
N VAL A 175 5.42 -0.34 6.17
CA VAL A 175 6.22 0.86 6.49
C VAL A 175 5.54 1.71 7.56
N ALA A 176 4.23 1.93 7.46
CA ALA A 176 3.48 2.69 8.46
C ALA A 176 3.62 2.07 9.85
N TYR A 177 3.54 0.73 9.93
CA TYR A 177 3.77 0.01 11.17
C TYR A 177 5.20 0.10 11.68
N GLU A 178 6.20 0.04 10.79
CA GLU A 178 7.60 0.17 11.20
C GLU A 178 7.87 1.56 11.82
N VAL A 179 7.25 2.61 11.29
CA VAL A 179 7.28 3.97 11.86
C VAL A 179 6.56 3.99 13.22
N GLU A 180 5.34 3.47 13.29
CA GLU A 180 4.53 3.40 14.51
C GLU A 180 5.29 2.66 15.63
N ARG A 181 5.81 1.47 15.31
CA ARG A 181 6.56 0.60 16.22
C ARG A 181 7.82 1.28 16.76
N GLU A 182 8.55 2.00 15.90
CA GLU A 182 9.74 2.71 16.31
C GLU A 182 9.41 3.92 17.21
N MET A 183 8.33 4.64 16.92
CA MET A 183 7.84 5.72 17.79
C MET A 183 7.42 5.18 19.16
N ARG A 184 6.68 4.07 19.20
CA ARG A 184 6.33 3.37 20.45
C ARG A 184 7.56 3.00 21.27
N ARG A 185 8.59 2.45 20.61
CA ARG A 185 9.87 2.09 21.24
C ARG A 185 10.59 3.31 21.82
N LEU A 186 10.66 4.41 21.06
CA LEU A 186 11.29 5.66 21.49
C LEU A 186 10.52 6.35 22.64
N SER A 187 9.21 6.12 22.72
CA SER A 187 8.36 6.54 23.85
C SER A 187 8.49 5.65 25.09
N GLY A 188 9.38 4.65 25.07
CA GLY A 188 9.69 3.81 26.23
C GLY A 188 8.84 2.55 26.37
N ILE A 189 8.04 2.17 25.36
CA ILE A 189 7.32 0.89 25.37
C ILE A 189 8.35 -0.26 25.28
N PRO A 190 8.31 -1.26 26.17
CA PRO A 190 9.22 -2.41 26.13
C PRO A 190 9.11 -3.21 24.82
N ASP A 191 10.23 -3.76 24.35
CA ASP A 191 10.27 -4.52 23.09
C ASP A 191 9.29 -5.70 23.03
N ASN A 192 9.04 -6.35 24.17
CA ASN A 192 8.09 -7.46 24.28
C ASN A 192 6.62 -7.03 24.09
N ASP A 193 6.34 -5.74 24.28
CA ASP A 193 4.99 -5.18 24.25
C ASP A 193 4.68 -4.47 22.92
N LEU A 194 5.70 -4.17 22.11
CA LEU A 194 5.55 -3.40 20.86
C LEU A 194 4.58 -4.04 19.87
N ASP A 195 4.64 -5.36 19.75
CA ASP A 195 3.91 -6.15 18.76
C ASP A 195 2.61 -6.78 19.33
N LEU A 196 2.26 -6.47 20.58
CA LEU A 196 1.04 -6.98 21.21
C LEU A 196 -0.21 -6.50 20.46
N HIS A 197 -1.11 -7.45 20.18
CA HIS A 197 -2.39 -7.22 19.47
C HIS A 197 -2.27 -6.71 18.03
N VAL A 198 -1.07 -6.65 17.47
CA VAL A 198 -0.85 -6.26 16.07
C VAL A 198 -1.14 -7.46 15.16
N PRO A 199 -1.98 -7.31 14.12
CA PRO A 199 -2.21 -8.40 13.17
C PRO A 199 -0.92 -8.79 12.45
N ILE A 200 -0.76 -10.08 12.18
CA ILE A 200 0.46 -10.54 11.49
C ILE A 200 0.57 -9.98 10.08
N PHE A 201 -0.49 -10.11 9.29
CA PHE A 201 -0.51 -9.61 7.92
C PHE A 201 -1.28 -8.28 7.84
N PRO A 202 -0.77 -7.29 7.09
CA PRO A 202 0.57 -7.20 6.48
C PRO A 202 1.69 -6.75 7.45
N TYR A 203 1.34 -6.24 8.65
CA TYR A 203 2.22 -5.55 9.61
C TYR A 203 3.48 -6.34 10.00
N LEU A 204 3.37 -7.34 10.88
CA LEU A 204 4.51 -8.11 11.39
C LEU A 204 5.20 -8.92 10.27
N ALA A 205 4.43 -9.32 9.27
CA ALA A 205 4.88 -10.07 8.11
C ALA A 205 5.89 -9.27 7.27
N TYR A 206 5.69 -7.96 7.11
CA TYR A 206 6.55 -7.08 6.30
C TYR A 206 8.03 -7.17 6.69
N ARG A 207 8.34 -6.94 7.97
CA ARG A 207 9.72 -7.00 8.49
C ARG A 207 10.37 -8.35 8.25
N LYS A 208 9.65 -9.42 8.61
CA LYS A 208 10.17 -10.79 8.53
C LYS A 208 10.42 -11.19 7.08
N ALA A 209 9.47 -10.87 6.20
CA ALA A 209 9.58 -11.12 4.77
C ALA A 209 10.78 -10.39 4.17
N ILE A 210 10.96 -9.08 4.40
CA ILE A 210 12.07 -8.33 3.81
C ILE A 210 13.42 -8.77 4.34
N ARG A 211 13.56 -9.06 5.64
CA ARG A 211 14.81 -9.63 6.19
C ARG A 211 15.14 -10.98 5.53
N ASN A 212 14.14 -11.86 5.41
CA ASN A 212 14.30 -13.15 4.73
C ASN A 212 14.69 -12.97 3.25
N TRP A 213 13.98 -12.12 2.51
CA TRP A 213 14.22 -11.90 1.09
C TRP A 213 15.57 -11.22 0.82
N SER A 214 15.89 -10.15 1.53
CA SER A 214 17.18 -9.48 1.40
C SER A 214 18.36 -10.33 1.87
N GLY A 215 18.15 -11.29 2.78
CA GLY A 215 19.23 -12.04 3.42
C GLY A 215 20.14 -11.17 4.29
N ARG A 216 19.65 -10.01 4.74
CA ARG A 216 20.37 -9.03 5.55
C ARG A 216 19.79 -8.93 6.94
N ASP A 217 20.63 -8.60 7.91
CA ASP A 217 20.17 -8.09 9.19
C ASP A 217 19.85 -6.60 9.06
N LEU A 218 18.56 -6.27 9.01
CA LEU A 218 18.05 -4.94 8.71
C LEU A 218 17.44 -4.30 9.96
N GLN A 219 17.78 -3.04 10.22
CA GLN A 219 17.18 -2.25 11.29
C GLN A 219 15.88 -1.57 10.81
N ALA A 220 15.13 -0.94 11.73
CA ALA A 220 13.86 -0.27 11.41
C ALA A 220 14.01 0.78 10.30
N HIS A 221 15.05 1.62 10.38
CA HIS A 221 15.33 2.65 9.37
C HIS A 221 15.65 2.05 7.99
N ASP A 222 16.31 0.90 7.92
CA ASP A 222 16.57 0.20 6.65
C ASP A 222 15.27 -0.30 6.03
N LEU A 223 14.39 -0.93 6.85
CA LEU A 223 13.10 -1.46 6.41
C LEU A 223 12.21 -0.35 5.86
N ILE A 224 12.12 0.78 6.58
CA ILE A 224 11.40 1.98 6.15
C ILE A 224 11.97 2.50 4.82
N ALA A 225 13.30 2.66 4.72
CA ALA A 225 13.94 3.18 3.53
C ALA A 225 13.78 2.24 2.31
N ILE A 226 13.82 0.92 2.51
CA ILE A 226 13.55 -0.08 1.48
C ILE A 226 12.11 0.04 0.98
N GLY A 227 11.13 0.14 1.89
CA GLY A 227 9.72 0.30 1.53
C GLY A 227 9.44 1.58 0.76
N ILE A 228 9.93 2.72 1.24
CA ILE A 228 9.77 4.02 0.55
C ILE A 228 10.42 3.98 -0.83
N THR A 229 11.62 3.39 -0.94
CA THR A 229 12.30 3.25 -2.25
C THR A 229 11.51 2.32 -3.18
N ALA A 230 10.91 1.24 -2.67
CA ALA A 230 10.03 0.37 -3.46
C ALA A 230 8.79 1.12 -4.00
N LEU A 231 8.23 2.06 -3.23
CA LEU A 231 7.09 2.90 -3.63
C LEU A 231 7.43 3.95 -4.71
N SER A 232 8.71 4.12 -5.05
CA SER A 232 9.15 5.03 -6.13
C SER A 232 8.85 4.50 -7.54
N HIS A 233 8.27 3.30 -7.66
CA HIS A 233 7.90 2.66 -8.93
C HIS A 233 6.40 2.37 -8.98
N ILE A 234 5.78 2.42 -10.18
CA ILE A 234 4.34 2.19 -10.38
C ILE A 234 3.86 0.80 -9.91
N PHE A 235 4.72 -0.21 -10.02
CA PHE A 235 4.51 -1.56 -9.51
C PHE A 235 5.48 -1.83 -8.37
N SER A 236 5.13 -1.35 -7.17
CA SER A 236 6.01 -1.34 -6.00
C SER A 236 6.44 -2.72 -5.52
N GLY A 237 5.59 -3.75 -5.69
CA GLY A 237 5.96 -5.13 -5.36
C GLY A 237 7.09 -5.68 -6.23
N PHE A 238 7.05 -5.42 -7.54
CA PHE A 238 8.15 -5.76 -8.45
C PHE A 238 9.43 -5.02 -8.05
N TRP A 239 9.32 -3.75 -7.69
CA TRP A 239 10.49 -2.96 -7.30
C TRP A 239 11.09 -3.40 -5.96
N LEU A 240 10.26 -3.76 -4.98
CA LEU A 240 10.70 -4.38 -3.74
C LEU A 240 11.46 -5.68 -3.97
N TYR A 241 10.97 -6.53 -4.88
CA TYR A 241 11.69 -7.74 -5.30
C TYR A 241 13.08 -7.40 -5.82
N THR A 242 13.19 -6.45 -6.75
CA THR A 242 14.46 -6.02 -7.35
C THR A 242 15.45 -5.53 -6.28
N ILE A 243 14.99 -4.69 -5.35
CA ILE A 243 15.81 -4.20 -4.23
C ILE A 243 16.30 -5.37 -3.36
N CYS A 244 15.41 -6.30 -2.98
CA CYS A 244 15.77 -7.47 -2.18
C CYS A 244 16.77 -8.39 -2.90
N VAL A 245 16.63 -8.59 -4.22
CA VAL A 245 17.60 -9.34 -5.04
C VAL A 245 18.98 -8.65 -4.99
N SER A 246 19.04 -7.34 -5.20
CA SER A 246 20.29 -6.57 -5.15
C SER A 246 20.94 -6.63 -3.77
N LEU A 247 20.15 -6.49 -2.70
CA LEU A 247 20.65 -6.62 -1.33
C LEU A 247 21.21 -8.01 -1.05
N ARG A 248 20.54 -9.07 -1.53
CA ARG A 248 20.97 -10.46 -1.33
C ARG A 248 22.27 -10.80 -2.08
N ASN A 249 22.44 -10.25 -3.28
CA ASN A 249 23.51 -10.67 -4.20
C ASN A 249 24.77 -9.80 -4.15
N THR A 250 24.77 -8.71 -3.39
CA THR A 250 25.92 -7.81 -3.26
C THR A 250 26.46 -7.83 -1.83
N ASN A 251 27.50 -7.05 -1.52
CA ASN A 251 27.92 -6.71 -0.15
C ASN A 251 27.94 -5.19 0.07
N GLU A 252 27.27 -4.46 -0.83
CA GLU A 252 27.16 -3.01 -0.74
C GLU A 252 26.29 -2.62 0.47
N SER A 253 26.48 -1.41 0.97
CA SER A 253 25.62 -0.86 2.01
C SER A 253 24.17 -0.76 1.52
N VAL A 254 23.21 -0.87 2.43
CA VAL A 254 21.79 -0.67 2.12
C VAL A 254 21.59 0.68 1.41
N THR A 255 22.21 1.74 1.91
CA THR A 255 22.14 3.09 1.33
C THR A 255 22.60 3.10 -0.15
N SER A 256 23.74 2.49 -0.48
CA SER A 256 24.25 2.43 -1.86
C SER A 256 23.28 1.73 -2.80
N VAL A 257 22.72 0.59 -2.36
CA VAL A 257 21.73 -0.15 -3.15
C VAL A 257 20.48 0.69 -3.38
N LEU A 258 19.99 1.39 -2.36
CA LEU A 258 18.80 2.23 -2.46
C LEU A 258 19.02 3.46 -3.34
N GLU A 259 20.19 4.09 -3.30
CA GLU A 259 20.53 5.22 -4.18
C GLU A 259 20.49 4.81 -5.65
N LYS A 260 21.10 3.66 -5.98
CA LYS A 260 21.06 3.09 -7.34
C LYS A 260 19.63 2.75 -7.78
N ALA A 261 18.83 2.18 -6.86
CA ALA A 261 17.44 1.89 -7.13
C ALA A 261 16.64 3.16 -7.41
N ARG A 262 16.75 4.21 -6.57
CA ARG A 262 16.05 5.48 -6.79
C ARG A 262 16.43 6.14 -8.12
N ALA A 263 17.71 6.11 -8.48
CA ALA A 263 18.16 6.67 -9.76
C ALA A 263 17.46 6.02 -10.97
N SER A 264 17.16 4.72 -10.88
CA SER A 264 16.47 3.96 -11.93
C SER A 264 14.98 4.30 -12.09
N CYS A 265 14.37 4.95 -11.09
CA CYS A 265 12.96 5.34 -11.09
C CYS A 265 12.73 6.86 -11.24
N SER A 266 13.79 7.63 -11.51
CA SER A 266 13.75 9.10 -11.52
C SER A 266 12.66 9.71 -12.40
N ASN A 267 12.29 9.04 -13.50
CA ASN A 267 11.29 9.55 -14.45
C ASN A 267 9.89 8.97 -14.24
N ASP A 268 9.70 7.96 -13.36
CA ASP A 268 8.41 7.27 -13.26
C ASP A 268 7.33 8.20 -12.71
N SER A 269 7.66 9.01 -11.69
CA SER A 269 6.73 9.99 -11.14
C SER A 269 6.37 11.06 -12.18
N GLU A 270 7.34 11.54 -12.96
CA GLU A 270 7.08 12.53 -14.02
C GLU A 270 6.10 11.99 -15.07
N HIS A 271 6.26 10.73 -15.49
CA HIS A 271 5.34 10.08 -16.43
C HIS A 271 3.92 9.95 -15.85
N VAL A 272 3.79 9.56 -14.58
CA VAL A 272 2.49 9.44 -13.93
C VAL A 272 1.81 10.80 -13.77
N LEU A 273 2.56 11.81 -13.36
CA LEU A 273 2.06 13.19 -13.24
C LEU A 273 1.67 13.75 -14.61
N PHE A 274 2.42 13.45 -15.67
CA PHE A 274 2.03 13.80 -17.03
C PHE A 274 0.70 13.15 -17.43
N ALA A 275 0.52 11.85 -17.18
CA ALA A 275 -0.74 11.16 -17.45
C ALA A 275 -1.92 11.74 -16.65
N LEU A 276 -1.69 12.15 -15.40
CA LEU A 276 -2.68 12.87 -14.58
C LEU A 276 -3.04 14.24 -15.18
N ARG A 277 -2.08 14.98 -15.78
CA ARG A 277 -2.37 16.23 -16.51
C ARG A 277 -3.27 15.95 -17.71
N GLU A 278 -2.99 14.91 -18.48
CA GLU A 278 -3.85 14.53 -19.61
C GLU A 278 -5.28 14.20 -19.16
N GLN A 279 -5.44 13.45 -18.06
CA GLN A 279 -6.77 13.19 -17.50
C GLN A 279 -7.48 14.48 -17.06
N ARG A 280 -6.73 15.46 -16.54
CA ARG A 280 -7.28 16.75 -16.13
C ARG A 280 -7.69 17.60 -17.33
N ASP A 281 -6.89 17.62 -18.40
CA ASP A 281 -7.13 18.45 -19.58
C ASP A 281 -8.36 17.98 -20.39
N ASP A 282 -8.73 16.70 -20.25
CA ASP A 282 -9.97 16.13 -20.78
C ASP A 282 -11.25 16.59 -20.02
N LEU A 283 -11.10 17.21 -18.84
CA LEU A 283 -12.22 17.68 -18.02
C LEU A 283 -12.55 19.15 -18.29
N SER A 284 -13.80 19.52 -18.02
CA SER A 284 -14.22 20.92 -18.09
C SER A 284 -13.49 21.75 -17.04
N LYS A 285 -12.79 22.81 -17.48
CA LYS A 285 -12.03 23.70 -16.60
C LYS A 285 -12.95 24.31 -15.52
N GLY A 286 -12.54 24.16 -14.26
CA GLY A 286 -13.30 24.65 -13.10
C GLY A 286 -14.32 23.67 -12.53
N ASP A 287 -14.48 22.48 -13.13
CA ASP A 287 -15.19 21.38 -12.49
C ASP A 287 -14.50 20.94 -11.18
N VAL A 288 -15.25 20.29 -10.28
CA VAL A 288 -14.77 19.78 -9.00
C VAL A 288 -13.62 18.79 -9.21
N ILE A 289 -13.75 17.85 -10.16
CA ILE A 289 -12.70 16.85 -10.42
C ILE A 289 -11.48 17.53 -11.05
N TRP A 290 -11.68 18.46 -12.00
CA TRP A 290 -10.59 19.24 -12.59
C TRP A 290 -9.79 20.00 -11.54
N THR A 291 -10.48 20.61 -10.57
CA THR A 291 -9.87 21.38 -9.48
C THR A 291 -9.14 20.45 -8.52
N ALA A 292 -9.75 19.33 -8.13
CA ALA A 292 -9.16 18.36 -7.21
C ALA A 292 -7.87 17.74 -7.78
N ILE A 293 -7.85 17.33 -9.06
CA ILE A 293 -6.62 16.85 -9.71
C ILE A 293 -5.57 17.96 -9.72
N GLY A 294 -5.96 19.20 -10.01
CA GLY A 294 -5.06 20.35 -9.99
C GLY A 294 -4.40 20.61 -8.64
N GLU A 295 -5.15 20.54 -7.53
CA GLU A 295 -4.59 20.70 -6.19
C GLU A 295 -3.72 19.50 -5.78
N TYR A 296 -4.13 18.27 -6.12
CA TYR A 296 -3.29 17.08 -5.90
C TYR A 296 -1.93 17.21 -6.58
N MET A 297 -1.94 17.61 -7.84
CA MET A 297 -0.74 17.77 -8.64
C MET A 297 0.22 18.81 -8.06
N LYS A 298 -0.29 19.94 -7.56
CA LYS A 298 0.56 20.94 -6.89
C LYS A 298 1.26 20.35 -5.67
N MET A 299 0.54 19.59 -4.84
CA MET A 299 1.15 18.92 -3.67
C MET A 299 2.21 17.89 -4.11
N ALA A 300 1.90 17.08 -5.12
CA ALA A 300 2.83 16.06 -5.61
C ALA A 300 4.12 16.67 -6.19
N GLU A 301 4.01 17.76 -6.96
CA GLU A 301 5.15 18.45 -7.58
C GLU A 301 6.03 19.20 -6.57
N LEU A 302 5.46 19.67 -5.46
CA LEU A 302 6.21 20.29 -4.36
C LEU A 302 7.01 19.28 -3.53
N GLY A 303 6.75 17.98 -3.71
CA GLY A 303 7.30 16.95 -2.84
C GLY A 303 6.66 16.96 -1.45
N VAL A 304 5.36 17.31 -1.42
CA VAL A 304 4.50 17.78 -0.31
C VAL A 304 4.44 19.30 -0.19
#